data_AF-A0A846XCG7-F1
#
_entry.id   AF-A0A846XCG7-F1
#
_cell.length_a   1.000
_cell.length_b   1.000
_cell.length_c   1.000
_cell.angle_alpha   90.00
_cell.angle_beta   90.00
_cell.angle_gamma   90.00
#
_symmetry.space_group_name_H-M   'P 1'
#
loop_
_entity.id
_entity.type
_entity.pdbx_description
1 polymer ?
#
loop_
_entity_poly.entity_id
_entity_poly.type
_entity_poly.pdbx_seq_one_letter_code
_entity_poly.pdbx_strand_id
1 'polypeptide(L)'
;MERSRRTPLGRAPRPMKPGGRLVFTCHREPGDSVAAIFAALAEHLPTPRFVDLAPGVTDFADPDQVRGVLTAAGFTALTVTGFETPSVLGRDRRDATEFLFDAQLRSFVAGADATVVRKAKAAVEATLRPHETDLVRIPARGWLYTARREPR
;
A
#
# COMPACT_ATOMS: atom_id res chain seq x y z
N MET A 1 45.94 1.51 -8.75
CA MET A 1 44.94 2.60 -8.61
C MET A 1 43.58 1.94 -8.48
N GLU A 2 43.29 1.44 -7.28
CA GLU A 2 42.16 0.53 -7.01
C GLU A 2 41.02 1.33 -6.37
N ARG A 3 39.89 1.47 -7.07
CA ARG A 3 38.72 2.18 -6.58
C ARG A 3 38.00 1.30 -5.56
N SER A 4 38.21 1.63 -4.30
CA SER A 4 37.45 1.15 -3.13
C SER A 4 35.94 1.25 -3.38
N ARG A 5 35.28 0.09 -3.50
CA ARG A 5 33.82 -0.02 -3.46
C ARG A 5 33.40 0.06 -1.99
N ARG A 6 32.93 1.22 -1.54
CA ARG A 6 32.22 1.34 -0.26
C ARG A 6 30.84 0.71 -0.40
N THR A 7 30.65 -0.48 0.15
CA THR A 7 29.32 -1.05 0.39
C THR A 7 28.65 -0.26 1.52
N PRO A 8 27.43 0.26 1.36
CA PRO A 8 26.71 0.86 2.47
C PRO A 8 26.42 -0.23 3.52
N LEU A 9 26.86 -0.01 4.76
CA LEU A 9 26.56 -0.87 5.90
C LEU A 9 25.06 -0.79 6.20
N GLY A 10 24.28 -1.68 5.59
CA GLY A 10 22.90 -1.92 5.99
C GLY A 10 22.89 -2.43 7.43
N ARG A 11 22.25 -1.69 8.33
CA ARG A 11 22.10 -2.10 9.73
C ARG A 11 21.26 -3.38 9.77
N ALA A 12 21.86 -4.50 10.13
CA ALA A 12 21.09 -5.73 10.37
C ALA A 12 20.02 -5.44 11.44
N PRO A 13 18.76 -5.87 11.23
CA PRO A 13 17.72 -5.67 12.23
C PRO A 13 18.14 -6.34 13.53
N ARG A 14 17.96 -5.62 14.65
CA ARG A 14 18.28 -6.15 15.96
C ARG A 14 17.28 -7.28 16.25
N PRO A 15 17.74 -8.50 16.62
CA PRO A 15 16.82 -9.60 16.88
C PRO A 15 15.87 -9.22 18.01
N MET A 16 14.59 -9.54 17.84
CA MET A 16 13.59 -9.34 18.88
C MET A 16 13.94 -10.17 20.12
N LYS A 17 13.75 -9.58 21.31
CA LYS A 17 13.91 -10.29 22.58
C LYS A 17 12.99 -11.53 22.60
N PRO A 18 13.39 -12.63 23.27
CA PRO A 18 12.48 -13.75 23.56
C PRO A 18 11.17 -13.24 24.18
N GLY A 19 10.02 -13.79 23.77
CA GLY A 19 8.69 -13.31 24.17
C GLY A 19 8.24 -12.00 23.51
N GLY A 20 9.01 -11.44 22.58
CA GLY A 20 8.65 -10.22 21.86
C GLY A 20 7.37 -10.38 21.02
N ARG A 21 6.58 -9.30 20.94
CA ARG A 21 5.36 -9.24 20.13
C ARG A 21 5.62 -8.50 18.81
N LEU A 22 5.16 -9.07 17.71
CA LEU A 22 5.11 -8.42 16.41
C LEU A 22 3.67 -7.98 16.15
N VAL A 23 3.50 -6.72 15.73
CA VAL A 23 2.23 -6.17 15.27
C VAL A 23 2.50 -5.32 14.03
N PHE A 24 1.82 -5.58 12.94
CA PHE A 24 1.90 -4.74 11.74
C PHE A 24 0.59 -4.77 10.97
N THR A 25 0.41 -3.77 10.10
CA THR A 25 -0.72 -3.68 9.19
C THR A 25 -0.26 -3.65 7.75
N CYS A 26 -1.06 -4.18 6.84
CA CYS A 26 -0.86 -4.00 5.40
C CYS A 26 -2.20 -3.77 4.69
N HIS A 27 -2.13 -3.27 3.46
CA HIS A 27 -3.30 -3.21 2.60
C HIS A 27 -3.79 -4.63 2.30
N ARG A 28 -5.11 -4.79 2.20
CA ARG A 28 -5.77 -5.97 1.65
C ARG A 28 -6.34 -5.64 0.27
N GLU A 29 -7.11 -6.54 -0.31
CA GLU A 29 -7.72 -6.34 -1.62
C GLU A 29 -8.50 -5.00 -1.70
N PRO A 30 -8.39 -4.27 -2.82
CA PRO A 30 -9.04 -2.96 -2.95
C PRO A 30 -10.55 -3.10 -2.79
N GLY A 31 -11.16 -2.20 -2.01
CA GLY A 31 -12.61 -2.04 -1.99
C GLY A 31 -13.12 -1.31 -3.22
N ASP A 32 -14.43 -1.24 -3.38
CA ASP A 32 -15.10 -0.69 -4.56
C ASP A 32 -14.64 0.74 -4.91
N SER A 33 -14.50 1.63 -3.91
CA SER A 33 -14.01 3.00 -4.12
C SER A 33 -12.60 3.05 -4.70
N VAL A 34 -11.70 2.20 -4.20
CA VAL A 34 -10.31 2.12 -4.67
C VAL A 34 -10.28 1.49 -6.06
N ALA A 35 -11.08 0.45 -6.30
CA ALA A 35 -11.21 -0.19 -7.60
C ALA A 35 -11.73 0.81 -8.66
N ALA A 36 -12.70 1.65 -8.32
CA ALA A 36 -13.21 2.70 -9.20
C ALA A 36 -12.14 3.75 -9.56
N ILE A 37 -11.30 4.17 -8.60
CA ILE A 37 -10.17 5.07 -8.84
C ILE A 37 -9.18 4.44 -9.84
N PHE A 38 -8.81 3.17 -9.65
CA PHE A 38 -7.91 2.48 -10.57
C PHE A 38 -8.53 2.27 -11.95
N ALA A 39 -9.83 1.97 -12.04
CA ALA A 39 -10.53 1.86 -13.30
C ALA A 39 -10.52 3.19 -14.08
N ALA A 40 -10.83 4.31 -13.42
CA ALA A 40 -10.76 5.64 -14.02
C ALA A 40 -9.34 6.03 -14.46
N LEU A 41 -8.32 5.60 -13.71
CA LEU A 41 -6.92 5.80 -14.09
C LEU A 41 -6.56 5.02 -15.37
N ALA A 42 -7.02 3.77 -15.46
CA ALA A 42 -6.76 2.85 -16.57
C ALA A 42 -7.40 3.29 -17.91
N GLU A 43 -8.41 4.17 -17.89
CA GLU A 43 -8.98 4.77 -19.11
C GLU A 43 -7.97 5.67 -19.85
N HIS A 44 -6.94 6.16 -19.14
CA HIS A 44 -6.01 7.15 -19.65
C HIS A 44 -4.55 6.69 -19.66
N LEU A 45 -4.21 5.71 -18.82
CA LEU A 45 -2.85 5.23 -18.64
C LEU A 45 -2.81 3.71 -18.81
N PRO A 46 -1.72 3.15 -19.36
CA PRO A 46 -1.54 1.72 -19.37
C PRO A 46 -1.52 1.20 -17.94
N THR A 47 -2.41 0.26 -17.62
CA THR A 47 -2.48 -0.38 -16.30
C THR A 47 -1.18 -1.16 -16.07
N PRO A 48 -0.34 -0.80 -15.08
CA PRO A 48 0.70 -1.71 -14.63
C PRO A 48 0.00 -2.94 -14.06
N ARG A 49 0.43 -4.15 -14.40
CA ARG A 49 -0.03 -5.29 -13.60
C ARG A 49 0.54 -5.08 -12.20
N PHE A 50 -0.29 -5.15 -11.16
CA PHE A 50 0.19 -4.96 -9.78
C PHE A 50 1.37 -5.87 -9.42
N VAL A 51 1.47 -7.05 -10.07
CA VAL A 51 2.61 -7.97 -9.97
C VAL A 51 3.93 -7.42 -10.51
N ASP A 52 3.88 -6.50 -11.49
CA ASP A 52 5.05 -5.88 -12.10
C ASP A 52 5.58 -4.69 -11.28
N LEU A 53 4.74 -4.14 -10.37
CA LEU A 53 5.12 -3.00 -9.52
C LEU A 53 6.04 -3.40 -8.36
N ALA A 54 6.13 -4.68 -8.02
CA ALA A 54 6.96 -5.13 -6.90
C ALA A 54 7.46 -6.59 -7.04
N PRO A 55 8.27 -6.92 -8.08
CA PRO A 55 8.89 -8.23 -8.17
C PRO A 55 9.76 -8.50 -6.91
N GLY A 56 9.38 -9.51 -6.13
CA GLY A 56 10.10 -9.94 -4.91
C GLY A 56 9.59 -9.38 -3.58
N VAL A 57 8.50 -8.62 -3.55
CA VAL A 57 7.84 -8.25 -2.30
C VAL A 57 6.82 -9.33 -1.93
N THR A 58 6.90 -9.85 -0.71
CA THR A 58 5.89 -10.77 -0.17
C THR A 58 4.52 -10.13 -0.30
N ASP A 59 3.55 -10.84 -0.87
CA ASP A 59 2.18 -10.38 -0.89
C ASP A 59 1.60 -10.47 0.51
N PHE A 60 1.74 -9.39 1.29
CA PHE A 60 1.20 -9.31 2.63
C PHE A 60 -0.34 -9.33 2.64
N ALA A 61 -0.99 -9.21 1.48
CA ALA A 61 -2.44 -9.37 1.36
C ALA A 61 -2.89 -10.82 1.44
N ASP A 62 -2.00 -11.81 1.24
CA ASP A 62 -2.26 -13.24 1.39
C ASP A 62 -1.88 -13.73 2.82
N PRO A 63 -2.86 -14.03 3.68
CA PRO A 63 -2.61 -14.45 5.06
C PRO A 63 -1.80 -15.74 5.18
N ASP A 64 -1.88 -16.64 4.18
CA ASP A 64 -1.20 -17.93 4.22
C ASP A 64 0.28 -17.77 3.87
N GLN A 65 0.62 -16.90 2.91
CA GLN A 65 2.01 -16.52 2.65
C GLN A 65 2.63 -15.84 3.88
N VAL A 66 1.92 -14.91 4.51
CA VAL A 66 2.39 -14.25 5.73
C VAL A 66 2.58 -15.25 6.86
N ARG A 67 1.67 -16.21 7.03
CA ARG A 67 1.80 -17.28 8.02
C ARG A 67 3.05 -18.11 7.81
N GLY A 68 3.35 -18.49 6.56
CA GLY A 68 4.56 -19.23 6.21
C GLY A 68 5.83 -18.47 6.60
N VAL A 69 5.93 -17.20 6.20
CA VAL A 69 7.09 -16.34 6.50
C VAL A 69 7.29 -16.16 8.00
N LEU A 70 6.22 -15.84 8.74
CA LEU A 70 6.31 -15.60 10.19
C LEU A 70 6.64 -16.87 10.97
N THR A 71 6.06 -18.01 10.57
CA THR A 71 6.36 -19.31 11.21
C THR A 71 7.82 -19.70 10.98
N ALA A 72 8.33 -19.54 9.75
CA ALA A 72 9.74 -19.79 9.44
C ALA A 72 10.71 -18.88 10.22
N ALA A 73 10.26 -17.67 10.58
CA ALA A 73 11.00 -16.74 11.43
C ALA A 73 10.89 -17.03 12.94
N GLY A 74 10.19 -18.10 13.34
CA GLY A 74 10.02 -18.51 14.74
C GLY A 74 8.96 -17.72 15.50
N PHE A 75 8.02 -17.09 14.79
CA PHE A 75 6.82 -16.53 15.39
C PHE A 75 5.71 -17.58 15.48
N THR A 76 4.95 -17.53 16.56
CA THR A 76 3.77 -18.34 16.83
C THR A 76 2.60 -17.45 17.24
N ALA A 77 1.44 -18.05 17.52
CA ALA A 77 0.21 -17.36 17.91
C ALA A 77 -0.20 -16.25 16.92
N LEU A 78 -0.10 -16.54 15.62
CA LEU A 78 -0.48 -15.59 14.57
C LEU A 78 -2.00 -15.37 14.55
N THR A 79 -2.39 -14.12 14.72
CA THR A 79 -3.77 -13.66 14.49
C THR A 79 -3.78 -12.73 13.29
N VAL A 80 -4.78 -12.87 12.43
CA VAL A 80 -5.04 -11.98 11.31
C VAL A 80 -6.44 -11.41 11.48
N THR A 81 -6.56 -10.10 11.53
CA THR A 81 -7.86 -9.43 11.69
C THR A 81 -8.04 -8.44 10.56
N GLY A 82 -9.10 -8.62 9.77
CA GLY A 82 -9.48 -7.66 8.75
C GLY A 82 -10.09 -6.43 9.42
N PHE A 83 -9.69 -5.25 8.97
CA PHE A 83 -10.32 -4.01 9.39
C PHE A 83 -10.69 -3.17 8.18
N GLU A 84 -11.69 -2.32 8.40
CA GLU A 84 -12.10 -1.28 7.48
C GLU A 84 -12.32 -0.02 8.29
N THR A 85 -11.67 1.07 7.89
CA THR A 85 -11.77 2.37 8.58
C THR A 85 -11.91 3.48 7.55
N PRO A 86 -12.72 4.51 7.81
CA PRO A 86 -12.72 5.70 6.98
C PRO A 86 -11.32 6.32 6.92
N SER A 87 -10.82 6.60 5.72
CA SER A 87 -9.59 7.35 5.49
C SER A 87 -9.92 8.66 4.81
N VAL A 88 -9.45 9.76 5.40
CA VAL A 88 -9.56 11.09 4.80
C VAL A 88 -8.53 11.21 3.68
N LEU A 89 -8.98 11.58 2.48
CA LEU A 89 -8.08 11.83 1.35
C LEU A 89 -7.78 13.32 1.16
N GLY A 90 -8.73 14.18 1.50
CA GLY A 90 -8.60 15.62 1.29
C GLY A 90 -9.81 16.39 1.78
N ARG A 91 -9.68 17.72 1.78
CA ARG A 91 -10.74 18.66 2.20
C ARG A 91 -11.89 18.71 1.21
N ASP A 92 -11.58 18.56 -0.07
CA ASP A 92 -12.52 18.49 -1.18
C ASP A 92 -11.98 17.50 -2.23
N ARG A 93 -12.75 17.23 -3.28
CA ARG A 93 -12.34 16.28 -4.32
C ARG A 93 -11.06 16.66 -5.02
N ARG A 94 -10.81 17.96 -5.22
CA ARG A 94 -9.61 18.44 -5.89
C ARG A 94 -8.37 18.20 -5.02
N ASP A 95 -8.44 18.57 -3.74
CA ASP A 95 -7.40 18.33 -2.74
C ASP A 95 -7.08 16.82 -2.63
N ALA A 96 -8.13 15.98 -2.60
CA ALA A 96 -7.99 14.53 -2.56
C ALA A 96 -7.36 13.96 -3.85
N THR A 97 -7.75 14.45 -5.03
CA THR A 97 -7.14 14.04 -6.30
C THR A 97 -5.68 14.44 -6.37
N GLU A 98 -5.31 15.65 -5.94
CA GLU A 98 -3.90 16.06 -5.88
C GLU A 98 -3.09 15.16 -4.93
N PHE A 99 -3.61 14.90 -3.72
CA PHE A 99 -2.98 13.96 -2.79
C PHE A 99 -2.74 12.57 -3.41
N LEU A 100 -3.75 12.01 -4.10
CA LEU A 100 -3.63 10.72 -4.75
C LEU A 100 -2.52 10.73 -5.81
N PHE A 101 -2.42 11.78 -6.64
CA PHE A 101 -1.43 11.86 -7.71
C PHE A 101 0.00 12.15 -7.20
N ASP A 102 0.13 12.89 -6.10
CA ASP A 102 1.43 13.21 -5.51
C ASP A 102 2.00 12.05 -4.67
N ALA A 103 1.13 11.22 -4.07
CA ALA A 103 1.53 10.12 -3.21
C ALA A 103 1.30 8.75 -3.85
N GLN A 104 0.04 8.31 -3.93
CA GLN A 104 -0.31 6.89 -4.16
C GLN A 104 -0.25 6.48 -5.64
N LEU A 105 -0.51 7.41 -6.55
CA LEU A 105 -0.57 7.18 -8.00
C LEU A 105 0.66 7.72 -8.75
N ARG A 106 1.62 8.30 -8.02
CA ARG A 106 2.81 8.96 -8.60
C ARG A 106 3.59 8.06 -9.56
N SER A 107 3.73 6.78 -9.24
CA SER A 107 4.44 5.81 -10.10
C SER A 107 3.67 5.49 -11.38
N PHE A 108 2.34 5.52 -11.36
CA PHE A 108 1.48 5.22 -12.50
C PHE A 108 1.51 6.33 -13.55
N VAL A 109 1.73 7.58 -13.12
CA VAL A 109 1.78 8.75 -13.99
C VAL A 109 3.20 9.15 -14.38
N ALA A 110 4.21 8.44 -13.86
CA ALA A 110 5.61 8.74 -14.13
C ALA A 110 5.91 8.57 -15.64
N GLY A 111 6.32 9.64 -16.30
CA GLY A 111 6.62 9.64 -17.73
C GLY A 111 5.41 9.81 -18.66
N ALA A 112 4.21 9.99 -18.13
CA ALA A 112 3.02 10.32 -18.93
C ALA A 112 3.01 11.79 -19.36
N ASP A 113 2.40 12.07 -20.52
CA ASP A 113 2.20 13.45 -21.00
C ASP A 113 1.27 14.26 -20.09
N ALA A 114 1.52 15.56 -19.95
CA ALA A 114 0.75 16.44 -19.07
C ALA A 114 -0.75 16.48 -19.43
N THR A 115 -1.11 16.35 -20.71
CA THR A 115 -2.51 16.27 -21.15
C THR A 115 -3.16 14.97 -20.68
N VAL A 116 -2.42 13.86 -20.74
CA VAL A 116 -2.90 12.55 -20.27
C VAL A 116 -3.08 12.58 -18.75
N VAL A 117 -2.10 13.11 -18.01
CA VAL A 117 -2.20 13.27 -16.55
C VAL A 117 -3.39 14.15 -16.17
N ARG A 118 -3.64 15.25 -16.89
CA ARG A 118 -4.81 16.11 -16.64
C ARG A 118 -6.13 15.38 -16.85
N LYS A 119 -6.25 14.55 -17.92
CA LYS A 119 -7.45 13.74 -18.17
C LYS A 119 -7.65 12.69 -17.07
N ALA A 120 -6.56 12.00 -16.69
CA ALA A 120 -6.57 11.04 -15.59
C ALA A 120 -7.01 11.66 -14.26
N LYS A 121 -6.49 12.86 -13.93
CA LYS A 121 -6.93 13.61 -12.74
C LYS A 121 -8.42 13.90 -12.77
N ALA A 122 -8.95 14.39 -13.89
CA ALA A 122 -10.38 14.68 -14.02
C ALA A 122 -11.26 13.41 -13.90
N ALA A 123 -10.81 12.28 -14.45
CA ALA A 123 -11.50 11.00 -14.33
C ALA A 123 -11.50 10.48 -12.89
N VAL A 124 -10.35 10.56 -12.19
CA VAL A 124 -10.25 10.18 -10.77
C VAL A 124 -11.07 11.12 -9.88
N GLU A 125 -11.04 12.42 -10.11
CA GLU A 125 -11.84 13.38 -9.34
C GLU A 125 -13.35 13.10 -9.48
N ALA A 126 -13.80 12.60 -10.63
CA ALA A 126 -15.18 12.22 -10.87
C ALA A 126 -15.62 11.04 -9.99
N THR A 127 -14.75 10.07 -9.72
CA THR A 127 -15.08 8.91 -8.87
C THR A 127 -15.21 9.28 -7.40
N LEU A 128 -14.63 10.41 -6.98
CA LEU A 128 -14.71 10.90 -5.61
C LEU A 128 -16.03 11.62 -5.29
N ARG A 129 -16.89 11.89 -6.29
CA ARG A 129 -18.19 12.57 -6.11
C ARG A 129 -19.08 11.95 -5.02
N PRO A 130 -19.27 10.63 -4.96
CA PRO A 130 -20.09 10.01 -3.92
C PRO A 130 -19.47 10.05 -2.52
N HIS A 131 -18.19 10.41 -2.41
CA HIS A 131 -17.38 10.35 -1.19
C HIS A 131 -17.13 11.73 -0.56
N GLU A 132 -17.56 12.81 -1.23
CA GLU A 132 -17.41 14.18 -0.75
C GLU A 132 -18.57 14.56 0.16
N THR A 133 -18.24 14.94 1.39
CA THR A 133 -19.17 15.45 2.40
C THR A 133 -18.63 16.78 2.95
N ASP A 134 -18.27 16.85 4.23
CA ASP A 134 -17.42 17.90 4.80
C ASP A 134 -15.93 17.70 4.44
N LEU A 135 -15.54 16.44 4.23
CA LEU A 135 -14.25 16.00 3.70
C LEU A 135 -14.48 14.89 2.67
N VAL A 136 -13.45 14.55 1.90
CA VAL A 136 -13.46 13.35 1.05
C VAL A 136 -12.94 12.17 1.85
N ARG A 137 -13.79 11.15 2.06
CA ARG A 137 -13.44 9.93 2.81
C ARG A 137 -13.73 8.68 1.98
N ILE A 138 -12.75 7.78 1.90
CA ILE A 138 -12.95 6.44 1.33
C ILE A 138 -12.64 5.36 2.37
N PRO A 139 -13.32 4.20 2.36
CA PRO A 139 -12.97 3.09 3.23
C PRO A 139 -11.55 2.58 2.91
N ALA A 140 -10.65 2.67 3.89
CA ALA A 140 -9.36 2.00 3.85
C ALA A 140 -9.50 0.61 4.46
N ARG A 141 -9.09 -0.40 3.70
CA ARG A 141 -9.17 -1.80 4.08
C ARG A 141 -7.76 -2.32 4.35
N GLY A 142 -7.60 -3.07 5.43
CA GLY A 142 -6.30 -3.67 5.74
C GLY A 142 -6.41 -4.94 6.57
N TRP A 143 -5.28 -5.62 6.67
CA TRP A 143 -5.04 -6.69 7.63
C TRP A 143 -4.24 -6.15 8.81
N LEU A 144 -4.63 -6.55 10.02
CA LEU A 144 -3.83 -6.42 11.23
C LEU A 144 -3.28 -7.79 11.60
N TYR A 145 -1.97 -7.93 11.54
CA TYR A 145 -1.27 -9.12 11.96
C TYR A 145 -0.72 -8.94 13.36
N THR A 146 -0.91 -9.93 14.22
CA THR A 146 -0.20 -10.01 15.50
C THR A 146 0.41 -11.39 15.69
N ALA A 147 1.64 -11.44 16.19
CA ALA A 147 2.34 -12.68 16.46
C ALA A 147 3.26 -12.54 17.68
N ARG A 148 3.68 -13.66 18.26
CA ARG A 148 4.62 -13.70 19.38
C ARG A 148 5.83 -14.55 19.02
N ARG A 149 7.00 -14.15 19.48
CA ARG A 149 8.20 -14.99 19.39
C ARG A 149 8.24 -15.89 20.62
N GLU A 150 8.37 -17.20 20.43
CA GLU A 150 8.51 -18.10 21.57
C GLU A 150 9.72 -17.73 22.44
N PRO A 151 9.60 -17.81 23.77
CA PRO A 151 10.75 -17.75 24.65
C PRO A 151 11.56 -19.04 24.42
N ARG A 152 12.75 -18.89 23.83
CA ARG A 152 13.73 -19.98 23.72
C ARG A 152 14.47 -20.15 25.04
#